data_AF-A0A4R5G2S1-F1
#
_entry.id   AF-A0A4R5G2S1-F1
#
_cell.length_a   1.000
_cell.length_b   1.000
_cell.length_c   1.000
_cell.angle_alpha   90.00
_cell.angle_beta   90.00
_cell.angle_gamma   90.00
#
_symmetry.space_group_name_H-M   'P 1'
#
loop_
_entity.id
_entity.type
_entity.pdbx_description
1 polymer ?
#
loop_
_entity_poly.entity_id
_entity_poly.type
_entity_poly.pdbx_seq_one_letter_code
_entity_poly.pdbx_strand_id
1 'polypeptide(L)'
;MFYKELDNGKYRYYQKNWNIKEERWLQVSVTLKSKTRTVQAEAKRILEDKINEKNSVHLLQAETVEEVFAQWLVIRDIKPSTLRTQTQIMNVFIKVFGNKKTTKVKSSALQTYLLA
;
A
#
# COMPACT_ATOMS: atom_id res chain seq x y z
N MET A 1 -4.18 -20.73 3.84
CA MET A 1 -3.31 -20.81 5.03
C MET A 1 -2.87 -22.26 5.20
N PHE A 2 -1.58 -22.50 5.40
CA PHE A 2 -1.01 -23.83 5.65
C PHE A 2 -0.40 -23.89 7.05
N TYR A 3 -0.10 -25.09 7.56
CA TYR A 3 0.62 -25.26 8.81
C TYR A 3 1.57 -26.46 8.79
N LYS A 4 2.59 -26.41 9.66
CA LYS A 4 3.54 -27.50 9.91
C LYS A 4 3.73 -27.69 11.42
N GLU A 5 3.71 -28.93 11.88
CA GLU A 5 4.06 -29.28 13.26
C GLU A 5 5.58 -29.23 13.45
N LEU A 6 6.01 -28.67 14.58
CA LEU A 6 7.41 -28.52 14.96
C LEU A 6 7.78 -29.57 16.01
N ASP A 7 9.07 -29.86 16.13
CA ASP A 7 9.60 -30.87 17.08
C ASP A 7 9.27 -30.57 18.55
N ASN A 8 8.95 -29.30 18.86
CA ASN A 8 8.51 -28.86 20.19
C ASN A 8 7.00 -28.98 20.44
N GLY A 9 6.25 -29.66 19.57
CA GLY A 9 4.81 -29.87 19.66
C GLY A 9 3.96 -28.64 19.33
N LYS A 10 4.56 -27.55 18.85
CA LYS A 10 3.83 -26.35 18.39
C LYS A 10 3.56 -26.42 16.89
N TYR A 11 2.61 -25.62 16.43
CA TYR A 11 2.21 -25.53 15.03
C TYR A 11 2.64 -24.18 14.44
N ARG A 12 3.43 -24.22 13.37
CA ARG A 12 3.78 -23.05 12.56
C ARG A 12 2.77 -22.89 11.43
N TYR A 13 1.93 -21.87 11.52
CA TYR A 13 1.03 -21.43 10.46
C TYR A 13 1.74 -20.48 9.52
N TYR A 14 1.49 -20.61 8.22
CA TYR A 14 2.10 -19.75 7.21
C TYR A 14 1.20 -19.53 6.00
N GLN A 15 1.44 -18.41 5.32
CA GLN A 15 0.75 -18.01 4.10
C GLN A 15 1.72 -17.28 3.19
N LYS A 16 1.72 -17.65 1.90
CA LYS A 16 2.41 -16.90 0.86
C LYS A 16 1.54 -15.73 0.42
N ASN A 17 2.16 -14.58 0.23
CA ASN A 17 1.54 -13.39 -0.32
C ASN A 17 2.49 -12.76 -1.35
N TRP A 18 1.93 -12.20 -2.42
CA TRP A 18 2.70 -11.39 -3.36
C TRP A 18 3.01 -10.05 -2.71
N ASN A 19 4.30 -9.72 -2.59
CA ASN A 19 4.71 -8.41 -2.11
C ASN A 19 4.92 -7.49 -3.31
N ILE A 20 4.13 -6.43 -3.39
CA ILE A 20 4.18 -5.46 -4.50
C ILE A 20 5.51 -4.69 -4.52
N LYS A 21 6.11 -4.41 -3.35
CA LYS A 21 7.37 -3.64 -3.25
C LYS A 21 8.58 -4.40 -3.78
N GLU A 22 8.69 -5.67 -3.40
CA GLU A 22 9.85 -6.51 -3.72
C GLU A 22 9.63 -7.36 -4.98
N GLU A 23 8.48 -7.20 -5.65
CA GLU A 23 8.05 -7.96 -6.82
C GLU A 23 8.32 -9.46 -6.70
N ARG A 24 8.07 -10.00 -5.49
CA ARG A 24 8.35 -11.40 -5.17
C ARG A 24 7.34 -11.97 -4.20
N TRP A 25 7.25 -13.30 -4.23
CA TRP A 25 6.47 -14.05 -3.25
C TRP A 25 7.15 -14.03 -1.89
N LEU A 26 6.48 -13.47 -0.90
CA LEU A 26 6.89 -13.52 0.50
C LEU A 26 6.04 -14.52 1.28
N GLN A 27 6.62 -15.06 2.34
CA GLN A 27 5.91 -15.94 3.27
C GLN A 27 5.83 -15.28 4.64
N VAL A 28 4.61 -15.19 5.18
CA VAL A 28 4.36 -14.75 6.56
C VAL A 28 4.06 -15.98 7.41
N SER A 29 4.53 -15.99 8.65
CA SER A 29 4.26 -17.10 9.58
C SER A 29 3.96 -16.65 11.01
N VAL A 30 3.30 -17.54 11.76
CA VAL A 30 3.04 -17.43 13.20
C VAL A 30 3.10 -18.84 13.82
N THR A 31 3.60 -18.94 15.04
CA THR A 31 3.69 -20.24 15.75
C THR A 31 2.75 -20.24 16.93
N LEU A 32 1.81 -21.19 16.99
CA LEU A 32 0.81 -21.34 18.04
C LEU A 32 0.86 -22.75 18.66
N LYS A 33 0.25 -22.91 19.84
CA LYS A 33 0.40 -24.14 20.65
C LYS A 33 -0.50 -25.31 20.23
N SER A 34 -1.57 -25.07 19.47
CA SER A 34 -2.52 -26.12 19.11
C SER A 34 -3.02 -25.99 17.68
N LYS A 35 -3.65 -27.07 17.18
CA LYS A 35 -4.26 -27.15 15.84
C LYS A 35 -5.78 -27.01 15.81
N THR A 36 -6.38 -26.58 16.93
CA THR A 36 -7.84 -26.46 17.07
C THR A 36 -8.40 -25.43 16.10
N ARG A 37 -9.68 -25.58 15.72
CA ARG A 37 -10.35 -24.69 14.75
C ARG A 37 -10.33 -23.22 15.19
N THR A 38 -10.43 -22.97 16.49
CA THR A 38 -10.34 -21.62 17.09
C THR A 38 -8.96 -21.01 16.89
N VAL A 39 -7.90 -21.77 17.21
CA VAL A 39 -6.51 -21.33 17.05
C VAL A 39 -6.14 -21.18 15.57
N GLN A 40 -6.70 -21.99 14.68
CA GLN A 40 -6.55 -21.79 13.23
C GLN A 40 -7.19 -20.49 12.75
N ALA A 41 -8.38 -20.14 13.25
CA ALA A 41 -9.03 -18.87 12.92
C ALA A 41 -8.23 -17.66 13.44
N GLU A 42 -7.70 -17.77 14.66
CA GLU A 42 -6.79 -16.77 15.24
C GLU A 42 -5.51 -16.63 14.41
N ALA A 43 -4.88 -17.75 14.02
CA ALA A 43 -3.71 -17.75 13.15
C ALA A 43 -3.98 -17.04 11.82
N LYS A 44 -5.14 -17.31 11.20
CA LYS A 44 -5.55 -16.67 9.95
C LYS A 44 -5.64 -15.16 10.13
N ARG A 45 -6.30 -14.68 11.18
CA ARG A 45 -6.42 -13.26 11.49
C ARG A 45 -5.05 -12.61 11.71
N ILE A 46 -4.18 -13.22 12.51
CA ILE A 46 -2.82 -12.70 12.76
C ILE A 46 -2.01 -12.63 11.45
N LEU A 47 -2.14 -13.62 10.57
CA LEU A 47 -1.45 -13.61 9.27
C LEU A 47 -1.99 -12.51 8.36
N GLU A 48 -3.30 -12.30 8.31
CA GLU A 48 -3.93 -11.20 7.58
C GLU A 48 -3.48 -9.84 8.13
N ASP A 49 -3.47 -9.66 9.45
CA ASP A 49 -3.00 -8.42 10.09
C ASP A 49 -1.54 -8.12 9.73
N LYS A 50 -0.65 -9.13 9.78
CA LYS A 50 0.76 -8.97 9.37
C LYS A 50 0.93 -8.66 7.88
N ILE A 51 0.08 -9.22 7.03
CA ILE A 51 0.08 -8.92 5.59
C ILE A 51 -0.39 -7.48 5.37
N ASN A 52 -1.48 -7.10 6.03
CA ASN A 52 -2.05 -5.76 5.94
C ASN A 52 -1.09 -4.71 6.46
N GLU A 53 -0.43 -4.92 7.60
CA GLU A 53 0.57 -4.01 8.15
C GLU A 53 1.72 -3.76 7.16
N LYS A 54 2.27 -4.83 6.57
CA LYS A 54 3.33 -4.72 5.55
C LYS A 54 2.87 -4.00 4.30
N ASN A 55 1.60 -4.16 3.92
CA ASN A 55 1.03 -3.47 2.76
C ASN A 55 0.58 -2.04 3.08
N SER A 56 0.11 -1.75 4.30
CA SER A 56 -0.44 -0.45 4.70
C SER A 56 0.64 0.58 4.93
N VAL A 57 1.86 0.18 5.31
CA VAL A 57 3.02 1.08 5.36
C VAL A 57 3.25 1.75 3.98
N HIS A 58 2.88 1.12 2.88
CA HIS A 58 2.94 1.73 1.54
C HIS A 58 1.76 2.65 1.22
N LEU A 59 0.56 2.39 1.77
CA LEU A 59 -0.54 3.36 1.70
C LEU A 59 -0.27 4.61 2.57
N LEU A 60 0.70 4.54 3.49
CA LEU A 60 1.01 5.56 4.49
C LEU A 60 2.39 6.22 4.34
N GLN A 61 3.19 5.85 3.33
CA GLN A 61 4.20 6.79 2.84
C GLN A 61 3.43 7.89 2.14
N ALA A 62 2.96 8.83 2.97
CA ALA A 62 2.28 10.04 2.58
C ALA A 62 3.31 10.91 1.87
N GLU A 63 3.59 10.52 0.64
CA GLU A 63 4.31 11.28 -0.35
C GLU A 63 3.55 12.58 -0.56
N THR A 64 4.32 13.62 -0.82
CA THR A 64 3.77 14.90 -1.21
C THR A 64 3.03 14.74 -2.56
N VAL A 65 2.06 15.58 -2.83
CA VAL A 65 1.34 15.57 -4.12
C VAL A 65 2.33 15.67 -5.29
N GLU A 66 3.43 16.40 -5.10
CA GLU A 66 4.51 16.54 -6.07
C GLU A 66 5.29 15.23 -6.32
N GLU A 67 5.66 14.52 -5.25
CA GLU A 67 6.33 13.20 -5.35
C GLU A 67 5.44 12.18 -6.07
N VAL A 68 4.16 12.11 -5.71
CA VAL A 68 3.19 11.22 -6.37
C VAL A 68 3.05 11.57 -7.84
N PHE A 69 3.03 12.87 -8.18
CA PHE A 69 2.98 13.31 -9.57
C PHE A 69 4.23 12.91 -10.35
N ALA A 70 5.42 13.05 -9.76
CA ALA A 70 6.68 12.66 -10.40
C ALA A 70 6.74 11.15 -10.66
N GLN A 71 6.31 10.31 -9.72
CA GLN A 71 6.21 8.86 -9.93
C GLN A 71 5.20 8.52 -11.01
N TRP A 72 4.05 9.18 -10.99
CA TRP A 72 2.99 8.97 -11.96
C TRP A 72 3.43 9.31 -13.40
N LEU A 73 4.31 10.30 -13.60
CA LEU A 73 4.92 10.63 -14.90
C LEU A 73 5.85 9.54 -15.44
N VAL A 74 6.57 8.81 -14.58
CA VAL A 74 7.51 7.74 -14.99
C VAL A 74 6.76 6.51 -15.55
N ILE A 75 5.55 6.26 -15.05
CA ILE A 75 4.79 5.03 -15.36
C ILE A 75 3.90 5.19 -16.61
N ARG A 76 3.53 6.42 -17.01
CA ARG A 76 2.65 6.62 -18.17
C ARG A 76 3.42 6.67 -19.48
N ASP A 77 2.95 5.88 -20.44
CA ASP A 77 3.32 5.97 -21.85
C ASP A 77 2.21 6.70 -22.63
N ILE A 78 2.44 7.96 -22.98
CA ILE A 78 1.49 8.81 -23.73
C ILE A 78 2.22 9.68 -24.75
N LYS A 79 1.47 10.18 -25.75
CA LYS A 79 2.03 11.10 -26.76
C LYS A 79 2.67 12.32 -26.08
N PRO A 80 3.85 12.79 -26.55
CA PRO A 80 4.54 13.94 -25.96
C PRO A 80 3.72 15.23 -25.91
N SER A 81 2.87 15.46 -26.92
CA SER A 81 1.96 16.61 -26.95
C SER A 81 0.93 16.56 -25.82
N THR A 82 0.36 15.39 -25.56
CA THR A 82 -0.57 15.15 -24.46
C THR A 82 0.12 15.32 -23.10
N LEU A 83 1.34 14.78 -22.97
CA LEU A 83 2.15 14.93 -21.76
C LEU A 83 2.38 16.41 -21.44
N ARG A 84 2.79 17.20 -22.43
CA ARG A 84 3.05 18.64 -22.27
C ARG A 84 1.82 19.38 -21.72
N THR A 85 0.66 19.17 -22.32
CA THR A 85 -0.58 19.83 -21.89
C THR A 85 -0.97 19.40 -20.47
N GLN A 86 -0.88 18.10 -20.16
CA GLN A 86 -1.19 17.58 -18.82
C GLN A 86 -0.23 18.14 -17.76
N THR A 87 1.07 18.19 -18.05
CA THR A 87 2.07 18.74 -17.14
C THR A 87 1.83 20.23 -16.88
N GLN A 88 1.44 21.01 -17.89
CA GLN A 88 1.10 22.42 -17.68
C GLN A 88 -0.07 22.61 -16.72
N ILE A 89 -1.15 21.84 -16.90
CA ILE A 89 -2.33 21.89 -16.00
C ILE A 89 -1.94 21.45 -14.59
N MET A 90 -1.20 20.36 -14.47
CA MET A 90 -0.80 19.80 -13.19
C MET A 90 0.20 20.68 -12.44
N ASN A 91 1.06 21.43 -13.14
CA ASN A 91 1.95 22.40 -12.51
C ASN A 91 1.18 23.51 -11.77
N VAL A 92 0.00 23.91 -12.26
CA VAL A 92 -0.87 24.87 -11.54
C VAL A 92 -1.39 24.24 -10.24
N PHE A 93 -1.82 22.99 -10.30
CA PHE A 93 -2.28 22.25 -9.13
C PHE A 93 -1.17 22.01 -8.10
N ILE A 94 0.03 21.63 -8.55
CA ILE A 94 1.20 21.39 -7.71
C ILE A 94 1.67 22.67 -7.03
N LYS A 95 1.55 23.85 -7.65
CA LYS A 95 1.84 25.11 -6.96
C LYS A 95 0.97 25.31 -5.70
N VAL A 96 -0.25 24.79 -5.68
CA VAL A 96 -1.21 24.96 -4.56
C VAL A 96 -1.15 23.80 -3.56
N PHE A 97 -0.92 22.57 -4.04
CA PHE A 97 -1.00 21.35 -3.23
C PHE A 97 0.29 20.54 -3.17
N GLY A 98 1.32 20.89 -3.94
CA GLY A 98 2.56 20.11 -4.13
C GLY A 98 3.21 19.67 -2.83
N ASN A 99 3.49 20.62 -1.93
CA ASN A 99 4.10 20.35 -0.62
C ASN A 99 3.17 19.64 0.39
N LYS A 100 1.89 19.44 0.06
CA LYS A 100 0.95 18.77 0.95
C LYS A 100 1.06 17.27 0.74
N LYS A 101 1.04 16.55 1.86
CA LYS A 101 0.84 15.11 1.85
C LYS A 101 -0.52 14.77 1.26
N THR A 102 -0.59 13.78 0.38
CA THR A 102 -1.85 13.32 -0.24
C THR A 102 -2.94 13.05 0.79
N THR A 103 -2.59 12.40 1.91
CA THR A 103 -3.51 12.10 3.03
C THR A 103 -4.07 13.33 3.75
N LYS A 104 -3.44 14.51 3.60
CA LYS A 104 -3.84 15.76 4.26
C LYS A 104 -4.65 16.68 3.34
N VAL A 105 -4.80 16.34 2.06
CA VAL A 105 -5.61 17.14 1.12
C VAL A 105 -7.09 16.81 1.36
N LYS A 106 -7.81 17.76 1.97
CA LYS A 106 -9.25 17.62 2.25
C LYS A 106 -10.09 17.90 1.00
N SER A 107 -11.22 17.21 0.87
CA SER A 107 -12.17 17.42 -0.24
C SER A 107 -12.68 18.86 -0.33
N SER A 108 -12.88 19.54 0.81
CA SER A 108 -13.29 20.95 0.82
C SER A 108 -12.25 21.87 0.16
N ALA A 109 -10.96 21.61 0.37
CA ALA A 109 -9.89 22.40 -0.25
C ALA A 109 -9.82 22.18 -1.77
N LEU A 110 -10.09 20.96 -2.24
CA LEU A 110 -10.19 20.66 -3.66
C LEU A 110 -11.41 21.35 -4.30
N GLN A 111 -12.55 21.34 -3.61
CA GLN A 111 -13.76 22.00 -4.09
C GLN A 111 -13.55 23.51 -4.22
N THR A 112 -12.92 24.15 -3.24
CA THR A 112 -12.57 25.58 -3.33
C THR A 112 -11.62 25.84 -4.49
N TYR A 113 -10.61 25.00 -4.71
CA TYR A 113 -9.69 25.15 -5.84
C TYR A 113 -10.37 25.02 -7.21
N LEU A 114 -11.34 24.10 -7.34
CA LEU A 114 -12.04 23.86 -8.60
C LEU A 114 -13.12 24.91 -8.92
N LEU A 115 -13.65 25.58 -7.89
CA LEU A 115 -14.70 26.59 -8.02
C LEU A 115 -14.17 28.03 -7.92
N ALA A 116 -12.86 28.20 -7.73
CA ALA A 116 -12.17 29.50 -7.74
C ALA A 116 -11.95 29.97 -9.18
#